data_AF-A0A660QG84-F1
#
_entry.id   AF-A0A660QG84-F1
#
_cell.length_a   1.000
_cell.length_b   1.000
_cell.length_c   1.000
_cell.angle_alpha   90.00
_cell.angle_beta   90.00
_cell.angle_gamma   90.00
#
_symmetry.space_group_name_H-M   'P 1'
#
loop_
_entity.id
_entity.type
_entity.pdbx_description
1 polymer ?
#
loop_
_entity_poly.entity_id
_entity_poly.type
_entity_poly.pdbx_seq_one_letter_code
_entity_poly.pdbx_strand_id
1 'polypeptide(L)' 'EIYDGGPVGIEALSATLNLEINTIKEVYEPYLLQTGFIIRTPRGRVVTDTAYTALGYDLRQRGGLFDGLS' A
#
# COMPACT_ATOMS: atom_id res chain seq x y z
N GLU A 1 8.10 6.02 -6.87
CA GLU A 1 9.31 5.47 -6.22
C GLU A 1 9.61 6.08 -4.85
N ILE A 2 8.64 6.60 -4.06
CA ILE A 2 8.99 7.13 -2.71
C ILE A 2 9.14 6.00 -1.68
N TYR A 3 8.31 4.96 -1.79
CA TYR A 3 8.26 3.87 -0.80
C TYR A 3 8.29 2.48 -1.41
N ASP A 4 8.33 2.36 -2.74
CA ASP A 4 8.24 1.09 -3.48
C ASP A 4 7.23 0.10 -2.89
N GLY A 5 6.01 0.56 -2.59
CA GLY A 5 4.97 -0.32 -2.05
C GLY A 5 5.01 -0.57 -0.54
N GLY A 6 5.95 0.04 0.20
CA GLY A 6 5.96 0.08 1.66
C GLY A 6 6.93 -0.90 2.32
N PRO A 7 6.87 -1.05 3.66
CA PRO A 7 5.88 -0.47 4.58
C PRO A 7 6.10 1.03 4.86
N VAL A 8 5.01 1.81 4.85
CA VAL A 8 5.03 3.25 5.12
C VAL A 8 4.04 3.65 6.23
N GLY A 9 4.49 4.49 7.17
CA GLY A 9 3.66 5.03 8.25
C GLY A 9 2.63 6.03 7.73
N ILE A 10 1.51 6.19 8.45
CA ILE A 10 0.47 7.13 8.00
C ILE A 10 0.88 8.58 8.08
N GLU A 11 1.72 8.93 9.05
CA GLU A 11 2.25 10.28 9.18
C GLU A 11 3.11 10.63 7.96
N ALA A 12 3.94 9.70 7.48
CA ALA A 12 4.73 9.86 6.27
C ALA A 12 3.86 9.93 5.00
N LEU A 13 2.82 9.09 4.90
CA LEU A 13 1.84 9.16 3.79
C LEU A 13 1.09 10.49 3.78
N SER A 14 0.61 10.93 4.95
CA SER A 14 -0.08 12.21 5.15
C SER A 14 0.79 13.38 4.71
N ALA A 15 2.06 13.42 5.15
CA ALA A 15 3.01 14.44 4.76
C ALA A 15 3.29 14.43 3.24
N THR A 16 3.44 13.26 2.64
CA THR A 16 3.73 13.12 1.19
C THR A 16 2.55 13.51 0.32
N LEU A 17 1.34 13.16 0.73
CA LEU A 17 0.11 13.45 -0.02
C LEU A 17 -0.48 14.83 0.31
N ASN A 18 0.08 15.54 1.30
CA ASN A 18 -0.46 16.77 1.86
C ASN A 18 -1.95 16.63 2.25
N LEU A 19 -2.29 15.49 2.86
CA LEU A 19 -3.64 15.16 3.33
C LEU A 19 -3.62 14.98 4.84
N GLU A 20 -4.72 15.30 5.51
CA GLU A 20 -4.87 14.97 6.93
C GLU A 20 -4.91 13.45 7.15
N ILE A 21 -4.32 13.01 8.27
CA ILE A 21 -4.31 11.60 8.68
C ILE A 21 -5.72 11.01 8.72
N ASN A 22 -6.70 11.75 9.26
CA ASN A 22 -8.08 11.27 9.36
C ASN A 22 -8.73 11.09 7.99
N THR A 23 -8.43 11.98 7.04
CA THR A 23 -8.90 11.82 5.67
C THR A 23 -8.42 10.48 5.09
N ILE A 24 -7.15 10.15 5.26
CA ILE A 24 -6.61 8.85 4.80
C ILE A 24 -7.31 7.68 5.51
N LYS A 25 -7.46 7.72 6.85
CA LYS A 25 -8.02 6.61 7.64
C LYS A 25 -9.51 6.38 7.45
N GLU A 26 -10.27 7.46 7.35
CA GLU A 26 -11.74 7.42 7.44
C GLU A 26 -12.39 7.45 6.06
N VAL A 27 -11.72 8.03 5.07
CA VAL A 27 -12.25 8.15 3.70
C VAL A 27 -11.62 7.12 2.76
N TYR A 28 -10.29 7.01 2.75
CA TYR A 28 -9.59 6.21 1.72
C TYR A 28 -9.31 4.76 2.15
N GLU A 29 -8.74 4.56 3.34
CA GLU A 29 -8.37 3.23 3.82
C GLU A 29 -9.53 2.22 3.84
N PRO A 30 -10.81 2.57 4.15
CA PRO A 30 -11.89 1.58 4.18
C PRO A 30 -12.03 0.84 2.84
N TYR A 31 -12.04 1.57 1.73
CA TYR A 31 -12.16 0.98 0.40
C TYR A 31 -10.89 0.21 0.01
N LEU A 32 -9.71 0.80 0.24
CA LEU A 32 -8.44 0.19 -0.16
C LEU A 32 -8.14 -1.10 0.63
N LEU A 33 -8.56 -1.18 1.88
CA LEU A 33 -8.47 -2.40 2.69
C LEU A 33 -9.50 -3.43 2.25
N GLN A 34 -10.75 -3.01 2.02
CA GLN A 34 -11.82 -3.92 1.59
C GLN A 34 -11.54 -4.57 0.24
N THR A 35 -11.00 -3.82 -0.70
CA THR A 35 -10.60 -4.33 -2.04
C THR A 35 -9.29 -5.09 -2.03
N GLY A 36 -8.59 -5.12 -0.89
CA GLY A 36 -7.31 -5.80 -0.75
C GLY A 36 -6.17 -5.12 -1.51
N PHE A 37 -6.26 -3.81 -1.79
CA PHE A 37 -5.21 -3.04 -2.45
C PHE A 37 -4.07 -2.64 -1.52
N ILE A 38 -4.37 -2.46 -0.24
CA ILE A 38 -3.37 -2.26 0.80
C ILE A 38 -3.63 -3.20 1.97
N ILE A 39 -2.58 -3.46 2.74
CA ILE A 39 -2.68 -4.11 4.05
C ILE A 39 -2.04 -3.24 5.13
N ARG A 40 -2.56 -3.32 6.36
CA ARG A 40 -1.94 -2.74 7.55
C ARG A 40 -1.00 -3.75 8.18
N THR A 41 0.22 -3.32 8.46
CA THR A 41 1.21 -4.07 9.24
C THR A 41 1.64 -3.22 10.44
N PRO A 42 2.28 -3.80 11.48
CA PRO A 42 2.86 -3.01 12.58
C PRO A 42 3.89 -1.97 12.11
N ARG A 43 4.51 -2.19 10.94
CA ARG A 43 5.51 -1.30 10.35
C ARG A 43 4.93 -0.22 9.44
N GLY A 44 3.64 -0.30 9.10
CA GLY A 44 2.99 0.62 8.17
C GLY A 44 2.10 -0.06 7.14
N ARG A 45 1.71 0.69 6.12
CA ARG A 45 0.87 0.24 5.00
C ARG A 45 1.74 -0.34 3.91
N VAL A 46 1.30 -1.45 3.34
CA VAL A 46 1.97 -2.12 2.23
C VAL A 46 0.96 -2.27 1.09
N VAL A 47 1.39 -1.99 -0.14
CA VAL A 47 0.62 -2.20 -1.35
C VAL A 47 0.68 -3.67 -1.72
N THR A 48 -0.45 -4.26 -2.07
CA THR A 48 -0.53 -5.67 -2.46
C THR A 48 -0.28 -5.87 -3.95
N ASP A 49 -0.02 -7.11 -4.35
CA ASP A 49 0.10 -7.51 -5.75
C ASP A 49 -1.20 -7.24 -6.53
N THR A 50 -2.35 -7.36 -5.86
CA THR A 50 -3.66 -7.03 -6.43
C THR A 50 -3.73 -5.56 -6.87
N ALA A 51 -3.24 -4.63 -6.04
CA ALA A 51 -3.18 -3.22 -6.41
C ALA A 51 -2.23 -2.95 -7.57
N TYR A 52 -1.05 -3.57 -7.57
CA TYR A 52 -0.11 -3.43 -8.67
C TYR A 52 -0.71 -3.92 -9.99
N THR A 53 -1.35 -5.08 -9.98
CA THR A 53 -2.04 -5.65 -11.15
C THR A 53 -3.17 -4.74 -11.63
N ALA A 54 -4.00 -4.25 -10.70
CA ALA A 54 -5.12 -3.35 -11.02
C ALA A 54 -4.66 -2.01 -11.62
N LEU A 55 -3.48 -1.54 -11.23
CA LEU A 55 -2.85 -0.32 -11.75
C LEU A 55 -1.97 -0.56 -12.99
N GLY A 56 -1.88 -1.80 -13.48
CA GLY A 56 -1.13 -2.17 -14.69
C GLY A 56 0.40 -2.24 -14.52
N TYR A 57 0.89 -2.37 -13.28
CA TYR A 57 2.31 -2.58 -13.02
C TYR A 57 2.73 -4.04 -13.24
N ASP A 58 3.90 -4.23 -13.85
CA ASP A 58 4.48 -5.57 -14.05
C ASP A 58 5.15 -6.07 -12.75
N LEU A 59 4.49 -7.03 -12.11
CA LEU A 59 4.99 -7.67 -10.89
C LEU A 59 6.28 -8.47 -11.11
N ARG A 60 6.60 -8.88 -12.34
CA ARG A 60 7.79 -9.69 -12.65
C ARG A 60 9.11 -8.98 -12.39
N GLN A 61 9.08 -7.64 -12.24
CA GLN A 61 10.28 -6.85 -11.93
C GLN A 61 10.52 -6.69 -10.41
N ARG A 62 9.58 -7.12 -9.56
CA ARG A 62 9.83 -7.26 -8.11
C ARG A 62 10.21 -8.70 -7.81
N GLY A 63 11.49 -8.99 -7.61
CA GLY A 63 11.88 -10.24 -6.95
C GLY A 63 11.18 -10.33 -5.60
N GLY A 64 10.26 -11.29 -5.44
CA GLY A 64 9.24 -11.26 -4.41
C GLY A 64 9.76 -11.69 -3.04
N LEU A 65 9.49 -10.86 -2.02
CA LEU A 65 9.60 -11.24 -0.60
C LEU A 65 8.51 -12.25 -0.17
N PHE A 66 7.55 -12.58 -1.04
CA PHE A 66 6.43 -13.49 -0.78
C PHE A 66 6.29 -14.63 -1.81
N ASP A 67 7.28 -14.87 -2.67
CA ASP A 67 7.26 -15.94 -3.70
C ASP A 67 7.21 -17.38 -3.13
N GLY A 68 7.19 -17.55 -1.80
CA GLY A 68 7.23 -18.84 -1.11
C GLY A 68 5.94 -19.29 -0.43
N LEU A 69 4.77 -18.70 -0.74
CA LEU A 69 3.47 -19.08 -0.13
C LEU A 69 2.44 -19.65 -1.12
N SER A 70 2.89 -20.22 -2.26
CA SER A 70 2.07 -21.13 -3.07
C SER A 70 2.34 -22.58 -2.72
#